data_AF-A0A8C6TVS4-F1
#
_entry.id   AF-A0A8C6TVS4-F1
#
_cell.length_a   1.000
_cell.length_b   1.000
_cell.length_c   1.000
_cell.angle_alpha   90.00
_cell.angle_beta   90.00
_cell.angle_gamma   90.00
#
_symmetry.space_group_name_H-M   'P 1'
#
loop_
_entity.id
_entity.type
_entity.pdbx_description
1 polymer ?
#
loop_
_entity_poly.entity_id
_entity_poly.type
_entity_poly.pdbx_seq_one_letter_code
_entity_poly.pdbx_strand_id
1 'polypeptide(L)'
;MRVFVLALTVALAVCIGKTYVYNYEAELLGGLPEEGLARAGIKIQSKVLLHAQTQDTFLMKVQPKIVEYNGVWPKDVYTEVAKLNAALAAQLQTPVKFEYANGLVGKVYAPNEPCAAAEDREC
;
A
#
# COMPACT_ATOMS: atom_id res chain seq x y z
N MET A 1 -27.60 -7.35 -2.18
CA MET A 1 -27.37 -8.15 -0.96
C MET A 1 -26.44 -9.30 -1.30
N ARG A 2 -25.12 -9.07 -1.25
CA ARG A 2 -24.09 -10.12 -1.26
C ARG A 2 -23.01 -9.66 -0.29
N VAL A 3 -22.99 -10.33 0.86
CA VAL A 3 -22.13 -10.08 2.00
C VAL A 3 -20.68 -10.34 1.56
N PHE A 4 -19.91 -9.27 1.35
CA PHE A 4 -18.45 -9.32 1.26
C PHE A 4 -17.87 -8.53 2.44
N VAL A 5 -18.21 -8.97 3.65
CA VAL A 5 -17.54 -8.53 4.89
C VAL A 5 -17.25 -9.80 5.70
N LEU A 6 -16.39 -10.66 5.17
CA LEU A 6 -15.94 -11.83 5.90
C LEU A 6 -14.58 -12.29 5.38
N ALA A 7 -13.50 -11.60 5.76
CA ALA A 7 -12.14 -12.18 5.79
C ALA A 7 -11.11 -11.20 6.41
N LEU A 8 -11.30 -10.76 7.65
CA LEU A 8 -10.16 -10.31 8.46
C LEU A 8 -10.38 -10.54 9.96
N THR A 9 -11.06 -11.65 10.30
CA THR A 9 -11.19 -12.16 11.67
C THR A 9 -10.61 -13.58 11.79
N VAL A 10 -9.75 -13.98 10.84
CA VAL A 10 -8.85 -15.10 11.10
C VAL A 10 -7.80 -14.55 12.02
N ALA A 11 -7.85 -14.96 13.30
CA ALA A 11 -6.75 -14.80 14.23
C ALA A 11 -5.48 -15.21 13.48
N LEU A 12 -4.69 -14.23 13.08
CA LEU A 12 -3.43 -14.46 12.42
C LEU A 12 -2.64 -15.29 13.44
N ALA A 13 -2.38 -16.57 13.15
CA ALA A 13 -1.56 -17.43 14.00
C ALA A 13 -0.12 -16.91 13.86
N VAL A 14 0.15 -15.83 14.59
CA VAL A 14 1.39 -15.08 14.47
C VAL A 14 2.41 -15.70 15.39
N CYS A 15 3.49 -16.15 14.79
CA CYS A 15 4.67 -16.59 15.51
C CYS A 15 5.61 -15.39 15.63
N ILE A 16 5.90 -15.00 16.88
CA ILE A 16 6.87 -13.94 17.18
C ILE A 16 8.21 -14.28 16.49
N GLY A 17 8.83 -13.25 15.90
CA GLY A 17 10.08 -13.36 15.15
C GLY A 17 9.91 -13.88 13.70
N LYS A 18 8.70 -14.20 13.24
CA LYS A 18 8.44 -14.55 11.85
C LYS A 18 8.08 -13.33 11.01
N THR A 19 8.43 -13.41 9.74
CA THR A 19 8.06 -12.43 8.72
C THR A 19 7.09 -13.09 7.74
N TYR A 20 5.94 -12.46 7.57
CA TYR A 20 4.90 -12.84 6.63
C TYR A 20 5.01 -11.95 5.40
N VAL A 21 4.80 -12.53 4.23
CA VAL A 21 4.95 -11.82 2.95
C VAL A 21 3.63 -11.89 2.21
N TYR A 22 3.06 -10.73 1.92
CA TYR A 22 1.81 -10.58 1.18
C TYR A 22 2.05 -9.82 -0.11
N ASN A 23 1.37 -10.21 -1.17
CA ASN A 23 1.29 -9.44 -2.41
C ASN A 23 -0.06 -8.72 -2.40
N TYR A 24 -0.03 -7.41 -2.63
CA TYR A 24 -1.21 -6.55 -2.66
C TYR A 24 -1.27 -5.82 -4.00
N GLU A 25 -2.47 -5.72 -4.56
CA GLU A 25 -2.75 -4.94 -5.77
C GLU A 25 -3.94 -4.02 -5.50
N ALA A 26 -3.79 -2.75 -5.85
CA ALA A 26 -4.87 -1.77 -5.85
C ALA A 26 -4.86 -1.01 -7.18
N GLU A 27 -6.05 -0.71 -7.69
CA GLU A 27 -6.24 -0.04 -8.97
C GLU A 27 -7.29 1.06 -8.80
N LEU A 28 -6.95 2.27 -9.23
CA LEU A 28 -7.84 3.42 -9.24
C LEU A 28 -7.86 3.98 -10.66
N LEU A 29 -8.98 3.80 -11.36
CA LEU A 29 -9.22 4.33 -12.69
C LEU A 29 -10.35 5.36 -12.66
N GLY A 30 -10.10 6.53 -13.24
CA GLY A 30 -11.09 7.55 -13.55
C GLY A 30 -11.49 7.51 -15.03
N GLY A 31 -12.74 7.84 -15.31
CA GLY A 31 -13.32 7.85 -16.65
C GLY A 31 -14.69 7.19 -16.68
N LEU A 32 -15.29 7.11 -17.87
CA LEU A 32 -16.59 6.45 -18.04
C LEU A 32 -16.44 4.92 -17.90
N PRO A 33 -17.42 4.23 -17.29
CA PRO A 33 -17.34 2.80 -16.98
C PRO A 33 -17.52 1.90 -18.20
N GLU A 34 -17.73 2.46 -19.39
CA GLU A 34 -17.92 1.72 -20.63
C GLU A 34 -16.58 1.23 -21.21
N GLU A 35 -16.62 0.10 -21.90
CA GLU A 35 -15.47 -0.44 -22.64
C GLU A 35 -15.21 0.37 -23.91
N GLY A 36 -13.95 0.46 -24.31
CA GLY A 36 -13.55 1.21 -25.50
C GLY A 36 -13.47 2.72 -25.30
N LEU A 37 -13.74 3.20 -24.08
CA LEU A 37 -13.57 4.60 -23.70
C LEU A 37 -12.23 4.84 -22.99
N ALA A 38 -11.77 6.09 -23.09
CA ALA A 38 -10.55 6.51 -22.43
C ALA A 38 -10.73 6.54 -20.91
N ARG A 39 -9.74 5.99 -20.20
CA ARG A 39 -9.58 6.10 -18.75
C ARG A 39 -8.17 6.52 -18.41
N ALA A 40 -8.03 7.13 -17.24
CA ALA A 40 -6.75 7.47 -16.67
C ALA A 40 -6.71 7.07 -15.20
N GLY A 41 -5.56 6.64 -14.70
CA GLY A 41 -5.43 6.26 -13.32
C GLY A 41 -4.11 5.62 -12.97
N ILE A 42 -4.08 4.98 -11.79
CA ILE A 42 -2.89 4.33 -11.26
C ILE A 42 -3.22 2.93 -10.77
N LYS A 43 -2.24 2.04 -10.88
CA LYS A 43 -2.22 0.75 -10.23
C LYS A 43 -0.99 0.66 -9.34
N ILE A 44 -1.20 0.19 -8.12
CA ILE A 44 -0.18 0.02 -7.10
C ILE A 44 -0.04 -1.48 -6.86
N GLN A 45 1.13 -2.01 -7.15
CA GLN A 45 1.49 -3.40 -6.88
C GLN A 45 2.53 -3.41 -5.78
N SER A 46 2.25 -4.09 -4.68
CA SER A 46 3.07 -3.99 -3.48
C SER A 46 3.38 -5.35 -2.89
N LYS A 47 4.64 -5.54 -2.52
CA LYS A 47 5.04 -6.62 -1.60
C LYS A 47 5.09 -6.06 -0.18
N VAL A 48 4.26 -6.60 0.70
CA VAL A 48 4.16 -6.21 2.10
C VAL A 48 4.85 -7.27 2.95
N LEU A 49 5.88 -6.85 3.68
CA LEU A 49 6.57 -7.68 4.66
C LEU A 49 6.08 -7.29 6.04
N LEU A 50 5.48 -8.23 6.75
CA LEU A 50 4.95 -8.05 8.09
C LEU A 50 5.77 -8.88 9.07
N HIS A 51 6.57 -8.23 9.90
CA HIS A 51 7.38 -8.89 10.92
C HIS A 51 6.69 -8.82 12.28
N ALA A 52 6.52 -9.98 12.92
CA ALA A 52 5.94 -10.10 14.25
C ALA A 52 7.00 -9.79 15.31
N GLN A 53 6.99 -8.58 15.86
CA GLN A 53 8.01 -8.13 16.81
C GLN A 53 7.72 -8.60 18.24
N THR A 54 6.47 -8.53 18.66
CA THR A 54 5.97 -9.08 19.94
C THR A 54 4.62 -9.77 19.70
N GLN A 55 3.92 -10.17 20.77
CA GLN A 55 2.60 -10.78 20.66
C GLN A 55 1.59 -9.86 19.93
N ASP A 56 1.63 -8.56 20.23
CA ASP A 56 0.65 -7.59 19.72
C ASP A 56 1.30 -6.48 18.88
N THR A 57 2.61 -6.51 18.62
CA THR A 57 3.31 -5.45 17.87
C THR A 57 3.95 -6.00 16.61
N PHE A 58 3.73 -5.30 15.51
CA PHE A 58 4.21 -5.66 14.19
C PHE A 58 4.99 -4.53 13.56
N LEU A 59 5.96 -4.89 12.72
CA LEU A 59 6.66 -3.98 11.84
C LEU A 59 6.30 -4.31 10.39
N MET A 60 5.71 -3.35 9.69
CA MET A 60 5.36 -3.47 8.28
C MET A 60 6.35 -2.71 7.42
N LYS A 61 6.87 -3.36 6.38
CA LYS A 61 7.62 -2.72 5.29
C LYS A 61 6.92 -2.99 3.97
N VAL A 62 6.65 -1.92 3.22
CA VAL A 62 6.01 -2.01 1.91
C VAL A 62 7.05 -1.78 0.82
N GLN A 63 6.97 -2.55 -0.26
CA GLN A 63 7.78 -2.39 -1.47
C GLN A 63 6.82 -2.14 -2.64
N PRO A 64 6.38 -0.88 -2.85
CA PRO A 64 5.40 -0.56 -3.87
C PRO A 64 6.06 -0.36 -5.24
N LYS A 65 5.30 -0.70 -6.27
CA LYS A 65 5.52 -0.34 -7.68
C LYS A 65 4.25 0.31 -8.18
N ILE A 66 4.34 1.60 -8.51
CA ILE A 66 3.25 2.38 -9.09
C ILE A 66 3.42 2.34 -10.60
N VAL A 67 2.33 2.05 -11.30
CA VAL A 67 2.20 2.15 -12.76
C VAL A 67 0.98 2.99 -13.07
N GLU A 68 1.03 3.73 -14.18
CA GLU A 68 -0.08 4.55 -14.63
C GLU A 68 -0.83 3.86 -15.77
N TYR A 69 -2.10 4.21 -15.89
CA TYR A 69 -2.95 3.87 -17.02
C TYR A 69 -3.38 5.17 -17.67
N ASN A 70 -3.24 5.28 -18.99
CA ASN A 70 -3.78 6.39 -19.75
C ASN A 70 -4.07 5.92 -21.17
N GLY A 71 -5.34 5.60 -21.44
CA GLY A 71 -5.71 5.04 -22.73
C GLY A 71 -7.10 4.43 -22.77
N VAL A 72 -7.38 3.69 -23.83
CA VAL A 72 -8.65 3.02 -24.12
C VAL A 72 -8.77 1.77 -23.25
N TRP A 73 -9.67 1.76 -22.28
CA TRP A 73 -9.87 0.63 -21.37
C TRP A 73 -10.71 -0.48 -22.01
N PRO A 74 -10.38 -1.78 -21.83
CA PRO A 74 -9.20 -2.36 -21.17
C PRO A 74 -8.05 -2.72 -22.16
N LYS A 75 -7.97 -2.05 -23.31
CA LYS A 75 -7.07 -2.44 -24.42
C LYS A 75 -5.63 -2.01 -24.21
N ASP A 76 -5.45 -0.79 -23.72
CA ASP A 76 -4.12 -0.22 -23.54
C ASP A 76 -3.42 -0.80 -22.31
N VAL A 77 -2.11 -0.63 -22.24
CA VAL A 77 -1.27 -1.23 -21.20
C VAL A 77 -0.85 -0.20 -20.15
N TYR A 78 -0.56 -0.71 -18.96
CA TYR A 78 0.04 0.08 -17.89
C TYR A 78 1.48 0.48 -18.22
N THR A 79 1.85 1.71 -17.92
CA THR A 79 3.20 2.26 -18.11
C THR A 79 3.88 2.56 -16.77
N GLU A 80 5.20 2.41 -16.72
CA GLU A 80 5.97 2.66 -15.49
C GLU A 80 6.18 4.16 -15.25
N VAL A 81 5.97 4.59 -14.00
CA VAL A 81 6.14 5.99 -13.58
C VAL A 81 7.37 6.18 -12.70
N ALA A 82 8.56 6.12 -13.30
CA ALA A 82 9.85 6.15 -12.57
C ALA A 82 10.01 7.38 -11.65
N LYS A 83 9.61 8.57 -12.12
CA LYS A 83 9.69 9.81 -11.34
C LYS A 83 8.80 9.76 -10.10
N LEU A 84 7.56 9.27 -10.23
CA LEU A 84 6.62 9.16 -9.11
C LEU A 84 7.08 8.10 -8.11
N ASN A 85 7.53 6.94 -8.61
CA ASN A 85 8.09 5.88 -7.77
C ASN A 85 9.29 6.39 -6.96
N ALA A 86 10.20 7.16 -7.57
CA ALA A 86 11.33 7.74 -6.87
C ALA A 86 10.90 8.79 -5.83
N ALA A 87 9.98 9.68 -6.18
CA ALA A 87 9.49 10.73 -5.28
C ALA A 87 8.82 10.16 -4.02
N LEU A 88 8.09 9.05 -4.14
CA LEU A 88 7.37 8.44 -3.03
C LEU A 88 8.14 7.31 -2.32
N ALA A 89 9.32 6.93 -2.81
CA ALA A 89 10.08 5.80 -2.27
C ALA A 89 10.40 6.00 -0.78
N ALA A 90 10.85 7.19 -0.39
CA ALA A 90 11.22 7.50 0.99
C ALA A 90 10.02 7.36 1.94
N GLN A 91 8.85 7.87 1.55
CA GLN A 91 7.65 7.84 2.38
C GLN A 91 7.04 6.44 2.46
N LEU A 92 6.94 5.73 1.32
CA LEU A 92 6.22 4.45 1.27
C LEU A 92 7.05 3.24 1.70
N GLN A 93 8.38 3.29 1.57
CA GLN A 93 9.25 2.16 1.94
C GLN A 93 9.75 2.23 3.38
N THR A 94 9.47 3.34 4.07
CA THR A 94 9.78 3.50 5.48
C THR A 94 8.95 2.51 6.31
N PRO A 95 9.58 1.66 7.13
CA PRO A 95 8.84 0.72 7.95
C PRO A 95 7.93 1.41 8.97
N VAL A 96 6.69 0.92 9.08
CA VAL A 96 5.69 1.41 10.02
C VAL A 96 5.46 0.35 11.08
N LYS A 97 5.51 0.75 12.36
CA LYS A 97 5.18 -0.14 13.47
C LYS A 97 3.72 0.05 13.86
N PHE A 98 3.02 -1.02 14.20
CA PHE A 98 1.65 -0.92 14.69
C PHE A 98 1.29 -2.02 15.67
N GLU A 99 0.28 -1.75 16.49
CA GLU A 99 -0.32 -2.73 17.40
C GLU A 99 -1.42 -3.52 16.68
N TYR A 100 -1.50 -4.82 16.91
CA TYR A 100 -2.54 -5.69 16.40
C TYR A 100 -2.85 -6.82 17.39
N ALA A 101 -4.09 -6.85 17.88
CA ALA A 101 -4.57 -7.87 18.79
C ALA A 101 -6.00 -8.28 18.43
N ASN A 102 -6.27 -9.59 18.36
CA ASN A 102 -7.61 -10.14 18.15
C ASN A 102 -8.37 -9.57 16.92
N GLY A 103 -7.65 -9.27 15.83
CA GLY A 103 -8.26 -8.69 14.63
C GLY A 103 -8.33 -7.16 14.60
N LEU A 104 -7.97 -6.48 15.70
CA LEU A 104 -8.03 -5.03 15.81
C LEU A 104 -6.64 -4.42 15.63
N VAL A 105 -6.55 -3.44 14.73
CA VAL A 105 -5.38 -2.57 14.60
C VAL A 105 -5.47 -1.49 15.67
N GLY A 106 -4.46 -1.41 16.53
CA GLY A 106 -4.30 -0.41 17.57
C GLY A 106 -3.49 0.79 17.09
N LYS A 107 -2.56 1.26 17.94
CA LYS A 107 -1.74 2.43 17.61
C LYS A 107 -0.82 2.16 16.42
N VAL A 108 -0.68 3.16 15.56
CA VAL A 108 0.24 3.16 14.43
C VAL A 108 1.35 4.18 14.70
N TYR A 109 2.59 3.73 14.56
CA TYR A 109 3.81 4.48 14.78
C TYR A 109 4.55 4.58 13.45
N ALA A 110 4.34 5.69 12.75
CA ALA A 110 5.14 6.07 11.59
C ALA A 110 6.29 6.99 12.06
N PRO A 111 7.45 6.96 11.40
CA PRO A 111 8.47 7.97 11.63
C PRO A 111 7.93 9.35 11.30
N ASN A 112 8.31 10.36 12.09
CA ASN A 112 8.08 11.74 11.73
C ASN A 112 8.76 11.98 10.38
N GLU A 113 8.06 12.62 9.45
CA GLU A 113 8.59 12.89 8.11
C GLU A 113 10.02 13.45 8.21
N PRO A 114 11.00 12.95 7.42
CA PRO A 114 12.14 13.78 7.14
C PRO A 114 11.59 15.02 6.42
N CYS A 115 11.86 16.20 6.96
CA CYS A 115 11.55 17.48 6.36
C CYS A 115 12.11 17.54 4.93
N ALA A 116 11.33 17.14 3.93
CA ALA A 116 11.72 17.11 2.52
C ALA A 116 10.49 17.02 1.61
N ALA A 117 9.56 17.97 1.78
CA ALA A 117 8.64 18.41 0.74
C ALA A 117 8.11 19.83 1.02
N ALA A 118 8.90 20.65 1.70
CA ALA A 118 8.73 22.10 1.71
C ALA A 118 9.96 22.67 1.01
N GLU A 119 9.82 22.98 -0.28
CA GLU A 119 10.44 24.22 -0.74
C GLU A 119 9.95 25.29 0.25
N ASP A 120 10.89 25.84 1.01
CA ASP A 120 10.75 27.07 1.80
C ASP A 120 10.04 27.01 3.17
N ARG A 121 10.40 26.09 4.07
CA ARG A 121 10.29 26.39 5.52
C ARG A 121 11.31 25.64 6.39
N GLU A 122 12.11 26.43 7.11
CA GLU A 122 13.09 26.00 8.13
C GLU A 122 12.45 25.14 9.25
N CYS A 123 13.18 24.10 9.66
CA CYS A 123 13.01 23.40 10.93
C CYS A 123 13.28 24.31 12.12
#